data_AF-A0A9C7RP75-F1
#
_entry.id   AF-A0A9C7RP75-F1
#
_cell.length_a   1.000
_cell.length_b   1.000
_cell.length_c   1.000
_cell.angle_alpha   90.00
_cell.angle_beta   90.00
_cell.angle_gamma   90.00
#
_symmetry.space_group_name_H-M   'P 1'
#
loop_
_entity.id
_entity.type
_entity.pdbx_description
1 polymer ?
#
loop_
_entity_poly.entity_id
_entity_poly.type
_entity_poly.pdbx_seq_one_letter_code
_entity_poly.pdbx_strand_id
1 'polypeptide(L)'
;TDEFPIFYSRKSGMRLNMTVEAPSEIVDIFEEMSEMRMGSSLLVLNPIDEEYEIPKEEVERILEKIEKELLEKRIRGKEVTPYMLKRLFQESKGRTLEANLKLLSDNVLLASEIAKELSKRNHS
;
A
#
# COMPACT_ATOMS: atom_id res chain seq x y z
N THR A 1 11.62 -5.47 -0.53
CA THR A 1 10.77 -6.37 -1.35
C THR A 1 11.04 -6.10 -2.81
N ASP A 2 11.06 -7.14 -3.64
CA ASP A 2 11.33 -7.09 -5.09
C ASP A 2 10.07 -7.25 -5.96
N GLU A 3 8.90 -7.36 -5.33
CA GLU A 3 7.58 -7.36 -5.97
C GLU A 3 6.72 -6.21 -5.48
N PHE A 4 5.83 -5.73 -6.35
CA PHE A 4 4.86 -4.68 -6.05
C PHE A 4 3.80 -5.22 -5.07
N PRO A 5 3.71 -4.71 -3.83
CA PRO A 5 2.66 -5.13 -2.91
C PRO A 5 1.30 -4.55 -3.34
N ILE A 6 0.24 -5.35 -3.22
CA ILE A 6 -1.14 -4.98 -3.60
C ILE A 6 -1.99 -4.82 -2.33
N PHE A 7 -1.50 -3.99 -1.42
CA PHE A 7 -2.17 -3.62 -0.19
C PHE A 7 -2.27 -4.78 0.81
N TYR A 8 -3.33 -5.61 0.75
CA TYR A 8 -3.52 -6.73 1.69
C TYR A 8 -2.58 -7.92 1.41
N SER A 9 -1.97 -7.98 0.23
CA SER A 9 -1.07 -9.07 -0.17
C SER A 9 0.31 -8.51 -0.52
N ARG A 10 1.35 -9.20 -0.06
CA ARG A 10 2.75 -8.83 -0.25
C ARG A 10 3.21 -9.04 -1.68
N LYS A 11 2.63 -10.02 -2.38
CA LYS A 11 3.02 -10.43 -3.72
C LYS A 11 1.91 -10.16 -4.73
N SER A 12 2.26 -9.50 -5.82
CA SER A 12 1.36 -9.27 -6.96
C SER A 12 1.70 -10.12 -8.18
N GLY A 13 2.93 -10.65 -8.25
CA GLY A 13 3.53 -11.20 -9.47
C GLY A 13 4.17 -10.14 -10.38
N MET A 14 4.14 -8.86 -10.01
CA MET A 14 4.79 -7.77 -10.74
C MET A 14 6.10 -7.39 -10.07
N ARG A 15 7.22 -7.51 -10.80
CA ARG A 15 8.55 -7.15 -10.30
C ARG A 15 8.73 -5.65 -10.24
N LEU A 16 9.41 -5.18 -9.19
CA LEU A 16 9.87 -3.79 -9.09
C LEU A 16 11.20 -3.62 -9.81
N ASN A 17 11.40 -2.44 -10.38
CA ASN A 17 12.66 -2.07 -11.05
C ASN A 17 13.75 -1.63 -10.07
N MET A 18 13.38 -1.37 -8.81
CA MET A 18 14.26 -0.87 -7.77
C MET A 18 13.77 -1.33 -6.40
N THR A 19 14.72 -1.67 -5.54
CA THR A 19 14.50 -2.03 -4.14
C THR A 19 15.53 -1.32 -3.29
N VAL A 20 15.15 -0.96 -2.08
CA VAL A 20 16.02 -0.33 -1.08
C VAL A 20 15.76 -1.01 0.26
N GLU A 21 16.75 -0.99 1.13
CA GLU A 21 16.75 -1.68 2.42
C GLU A 21 16.81 -0.70 3.60
N ALA A 22 17.09 0.58 3.37
CA ALA A 22 17.16 1.61 4.41
C ALA A 22 16.44 2.93 4.04
N PRO A 23 15.87 3.64 5.02
CA PRO A 23 15.29 4.98 4.82
C PRO A 23 16.27 6.00 4.22
N SER A 24 17.58 5.88 4.51
CA SER A 24 18.60 6.76 3.94
C SER A 24 18.70 6.63 2.42
N GLU A 25 18.56 5.42 1.88
CA GLU A 25 18.61 5.18 0.43
C GLU A 25 17.38 5.80 -0.28
N ILE A 26 16.23 5.82 0.40
CA ILE A 26 15.03 6.53 -0.09
C ILE A 26 15.30 8.04 -0.17
N VAL A 27 15.95 8.59 0.86
CA VAL A 27 16.31 10.02 0.89
C VAL A 27 17.34 10.35 -0.18
N ASP A 28 18.36 9.49 -0.40
CA ASP A 28 19.34 9.65 -1.48
C ASP A 28 18.65 9.79 -2.84
N ILE A 29 17.72 8.88 -3.15
CA ILE A 29 16.95 8.91 -4.41
C ILE A 29 16.13 10.20 -4.52
N PHE A 30 15.47 10.61 -3.43
CA PHE A 30 14.63 11.80 -3.42
C PHE A 30 15.44 13.10 -3.62
N GLU A 31 16.62 13.21 -3.01
CA GLU A 31 17.51 14.37 -3.16
C GLU A 31 18.04 14.46 -4.59
N GLU A 32 18.51 13.35 -5.17
CA GLU A 32 18.95 13.28 -6.58
C GLU A 32 17.82 13.69 -7.55
N MET A 33 16.60 13.19 -7.36
CA MET A 33 15.43 13.62 -8.15
C MET A 33 15.17 15.13 -8.03
N SER A 34 15.36 15.69 -6.83
CA SER A 34 15.16 17.11 -6.55
C SER A 34 16.24 17.97 -7.19
N GLU A 35 17.51 17.55 -7.14
CA GLU A 35 18.64 18.22 -7.78
C GLU A 35 18.50 18.24 -9.31
N MET A 36 18.02 17.14 -9.90
CA MET A 36 17.67 17.05 -11.32
C MET A 36 16.43 17.86 -11.70
N ARG A 37 15.79 18.54 -10.73
CA ARG A 37 14.55 19.32 -10.90
C ARG A 37 13.43 18.50 -11.55
N MET A 38 13.39 17.20 -11.26
CA MET A 38 12.30 16.34 -11.71
C MET A 38 11.06 16.72 -10.88
N GLY A 39 10.06 17.34 -11.52
CA GLY A 39 8.77 17.69 -10.90
C GLY A 39 7.87 16.48 -10.64
N SER A 40 8.43 15.42 -10.05
CA SER A 40 7.81 14.12 -9.83
C SER A 40 7.82 13.74 -8.35
N SER A 41 6.92 12.85 -7.95
CA SER A 41 6.88 12.29 -6.60
C SER A 41 7.55 10.92 -6.56
N LEU A 42 8.16 10.58 -5.42
CA LEU A 42 8.67 9.25 -5.14
C LEU A 42 7.58 8.42 -4.43
N LEU A 43 7.14 7.33 -5.05
CA LEU A 43 6.21 6.38 -4.44
C LEU A 43 7.01 5.28 -3.73
N VAL A 44 6.93 5.24 -2.41
CA VAL A 44 7.56 4.20 -1.58
C VAL A 44 6.53 3.12 -1.26
N LEU A 45 6.87 1.87 -1.54
CA LEU A 45 6.00 0.72 -1.32
C LEU A 45 6.51 -0.06 -0.10
N ASN A 46 5.69 -0.12 0.94
CA ASN A 46 5.97 -0.89 2.15
C ASN A 46 5.01 -2.10 2.23
N PRO A 47 5.49 -3.33 2.07
CA PRO A 47 4.64 -4.51 2.08
C PRO A 47 4.07 -4.75 3.48
N ILE A 48 2.79 -5.15 3.57
CA ILE A 48 2.16 -5.54 4.83
C ILE A 48 2.93 -6.65 5.52
N ASP A 49 3.04 -6.61 6.85
CA ASP A 49 3.60 -7.71 7.64
C ASP A 49 2.96 -9.08 7.29
N GLU A 50 3.77 -10.14 7.27
CA GLU A 50 3.35 -11.49 6.85
C GLU A 50 2.25 -12.06 7.75
N GLU A 51 2.25 -11.74 9.05
CA GLU A 51 1.21 -12.20 9.98
C GLU A 51 -0.17 -11.63 9.64
N TYR A 52 -0.20 -10.43 9.06
CA TYR A 52 -1.43 -9.71 8.71
C TYR A 52 -1.80 -9.85 7.23
N GLU A 53 -1.03 -10.60 6.45
CA GLU A 53 -1.28 -10.81 5.04
C GLU A 53 -2.61 -11.54 4.79
N ILE A 54 -3.34 -11.08 3.77
CA ILE A 54 -4.46 -11.82 3.18
C ILE A 54 -3.99 -12.29 1.80
N PRO A 55 -4.00 -13.61 1.53
CA PRO A 55 -3.56 -14.14 0.23
C PRO A 55 -4.29 -13.48 -0.93
N LYS A 56 -3.55 -13.17 -2.00
CA LYS A 56 -4.07 -12.50 -3.20
C LYS A 56 -5.32 -13.21 -3.74
N GLU A 57 -5.27 -14.53 -3.84
CA GLU A 57 -6.35 -15.35 -4.37
C GLU A 57 -7.60 -15.28 -3.47
N GLU A 58 -7.43 -15.07 -2.16
CA GLU A 58 -8.56 -14.86 -1.24
C GLU A 58 -9.22 -13.50 -1.48
N VAL A 59 -8.41 -12.44 -1.61
CA VAL A 59 -8.92 -11.09 -1.91
C VAL A 59 -9.64 -11.07 -3.26
N GLU A 60 -9.07 -11.69 -4.29
CA GLU A 60 -9.66 -11.79 -5.64
C GLU A 60 -11.03 -12.48 -5.61
N ARG A 61 -11.16 -13.61 -4.91
CA ARG A 61 -12.47 -14.28 -4.76
C ARG A 61 -13.53 -13.40 -4.09
N ILE A 62 -13.13 -12.60 -3.10
CA ILE A 62 -14.04 -11.66 -2.45
C ILE A 62 -14.42 -10.53 -3.42
N LEU A 63 -13.47 -9.99 -4.17
CA LEU A 63 -13.72 -8.94 -5.16
C LEU A 63 -14.66 -9.40 -6.27
N GLU A 64 -14.48 -10.61 -6.81
CA GLU A 64 -15.39 -11.18 -7.82
C GLU A 64 -16.84 -11.26 -7.32
N LYS A 65 -17.03 -11.59 -6.04
CA LYS A 65 -18.36 -11.59 -5.41
C LYS A 65 -18.91 -10.17 -5.29
N ILE A 66 -18.09 -9.22 -4.86
CA ILE A 66 -18.50 -7.81 -4.72
C ILE A 66 -18.89 -7.22 -6.08
N GLU A 67 -18.15 -7.50 -7.15
CA GLU A 67 -18.44 -7.02 -8.49
C GLU A 67 -19.82 -7.47 -8.98
N LYS A 68 -20.17 -8.75 -8.76
CA LYS A 68 -21.51 -9.27 -9.08
C LYS A 68 -22.59 -8.54 -8.28
N GLU A 69 -22.38 -8.34 -6.98
CA GLU A 69 -23.34 -7.64 -6.12
C GLU A 69 -23.52 -6.16 -6.53
N LEU A 70 -22.45 -5.47 -6.94
CA LEU A 70 -22.52 -4.09 -7.42
C LEU A 70 -23.40 -3.99 -8.68
N LEU A 71 -23.27 -4.95 -9.60
CA LEU A 71 -24.08 -5.02 -10.83
C LEU A 71 -25.55 -5.31 -10.51
N GLU A 72 -25.82 -6.34 -9.71
CA GLU A 72 -27.18 -6.76 -9.33
C GLU A 72 -27.94 -5.65 -8.60
N LYS A 73 -27.26 -4.96 -7.66
CA LYS A 73 -27.83 -3.88 -6.86
C LYS A 73 -27.76 -2.52 -7.55
N ARG A 74 -27.19 -2.43 -8.75
CA ARG A 74 -27.00 -1.20 -9.53
C ARG A 74 -26.27 -0.09 -8.75
N ILE A 75 -25.32 -0.47 -7.89
CA ILE A 75 -24.52 0.47 -7.10
C ILE A 75 -23.47 1.10 -8.02
N ARG A 76 -23.39 2.43 -8.06
CA ARG A 76 -22.53 3.17 -8.99
C ARG A 76 -21.99 4.46 -8.37
N GLY A 77 -20.96 5.02 -9.01
CA GLY A 77 -20.35 6.29 -8.62
C GLY A 77 -19.78 6.22 -7.20
N LYS A 78 -20.04 7.27 -6.41
CA LYS A 78 -19.49 7.44 -5.06
C LYS A 78 -19.87 6.34 -4.06
N GLU A 79 -20.90 5.54 -4.36
CA GLU A 79 -21.38 4.46 -3.47
C GLU A 79 -20.56 3.17 -3.63
N VAL A 80 -19.76 3.05 -4.68
CA VAL A 80 -18.96 1.83 -4.97
C VAL A 80 -17.93 1.59 -3.87
N THR A 81 -17.11 2.59 -3.54
CA THR A 81 -16.00 2.43 -2.58
C THR A 81 -16.50 2.09 -1.17
N PRO A 82 -17.48 2.81 -0.58
CA PRO A 82 -18.02 2.45 0.74
C PRO A 82 -18.65 1.05 0.77
N TYR A 83 -19.34 0.65 -0.31
CA TYR A 83 -19.91 -0.69 -0.41
C TYR A 83 -18.83 -1.76 -0.46
N MET A 84 -17.84 -1.61 -1.35
CA MET A 84 -16.74 -2.55 -1.52
C MET A 84 -15.96 -2.75 -0.21
N LEU A 85 -15.59 -1.67 0.47
CA LEU A 85 -14.85 -1.75 1.74
C LEU A 85 -15.67 -2.45 2.83
N LYS A 86 -16.97 -2.17 2.92
CA LYS A 86 -17.87 -2.85 3.88
C LYS A 86 -17.96 -4.36 3.59
N ARG A 87 -18.06 -4.76 2.32
CA ARG A 87 -18.14 -6.17 1.94
C ARG A 87 -16.83 -6.89 2.14
N LEU A 88 -15.69 -6.27 1.82
CA LEU A 88 -14.36 -6.79 2.12
C LEU A 88 -14.20 -7.11 3.62
N PHE A 89 -14.62 -6.18 4.49
CA PHE A 89 -14.64 -6.41 5.94
C PHE A 89 -15.51 -7.61 6.34
N GLN A 90 -16.73 -7.72 5.81
CA GLN A 90 -17.66 -8.79 6.16
C GLN A 90 -17.18 -10.15 5.67
N GLU A 91 -16.73 -10.25 4.42
CA GLU A 91 -16.31 -11.51 3.80
C GLU A 91 -14.97 -12.01 4.36
N SER A 92 -14.06 -11.10 4.72
CA SER A 92 -12.78 -11.43 5.38
C SER A 92 -12.92 -11.66 6.89
N LYS A 93 -14.13 -11.56 7.44
CA LYS A 93 -14.42 -11.67 8.89
C LYS A 93 -13.59 -10.71 9.74
N GLY A 94 -13.34 -9.50 9.23
CA GLY A 94 -12.59 -8.46 9.92
C GLY A 94 -11.10 -8.40 9.61
N ARG A 95 -10.50 -9.42 8.97
CA ARG A 95 -9.06 -9.44 8.65
C ARG A 95 -8.61 -8.24 7.83
N THR A 96 -9.44 -7.72 6.91
CA THR A 96 -9.08 -6.53 6.12
C THR A 96 -8.97 -5.27 6.99
N LEU A 97 -9.70 -5.18 8.10
CA LEU A 97 -9.56 -4.05 9.04
C LEU A 97 -8.27 -4.16 9.84
N GLU A 98 -7.95 -5.36 10.34
CA GLU A 98 -6.69 -5.62 11.07
C GLU A 98 -5.48 -5.34 10.17
N ALA A 99 -5.50 -5.84 8.94
CA ALA A 99 -4.49 -5.59 7.92
C ALA A 99 -4.33 -4.09 7.62
N ASN A 100 -5.42 -3.34 7.49
CA ASN A 100 -5.38 -1.89 7.25
C ASN A 100 -4.78 -1.12 8.43
N LEU A 101 -5.11 -1.49 9.66
CA LEU A 101 -4.55 -0.84 10.85
C LEU A 101 -3.05 -1.11 10.96
N LYS A 102 -2.62 -2.34 10.68
CA LYS A 102 -1.19 -2.69 10.65
C LYS A 102 -0.45 -1.92 9.55
N LEU A 103 -0.94 -1.94 8.32
CA LEU A 103 -0.39 -1.17 7.19
C LEU A 103 -0.27 0.32 7.52
N LEU A 104 -1.31 0.92 8.11
CA LEU A 104 -1.29 2.31 8.51
C LEU A 104 -0.15 2.58 9.51
N SER A 105 -0.04 1.74 10.54
CA SER A 105 1.02 1.85 11.55
C SER A 105 2.41 1.74 10.92
N ASP A 106 2.63 0.73 10.07
CA ASP A 106 3.93 0.46 9.45
C ASP A 106 4.32 1.55 8.45
N ASN A 107 3.35 2.06 7.69
CA ASN A 107 3.56 3.18 6.78
C ASN A 107 3.89 4.48 7.51
N VAL A 108 3.21 4.75 8.63
CA VAL A 108 3.50 5.92 9.47
C VAL A 108 4.89 5.82 10.07
N LEU A 109 5.30 4.64 10.54
CA LEU A 109 6.64 4.41 11.07
C LEU A 109 7.71 4.69 10.00
N LEU A 110 7.61 4.03 8.83
CA LEU A 110 8.56 4.22 7.74
C LEU A 110 8.60 5.68 7.26
N ALA A 111 7.44 6.32 7.09
CA ALA A 111 7.38 7.74 6.71
C ALA A 111 8.05 8.65 7.74
N SER A 112 7.90 8.36 9.03
CA SER A 112 8.55 9.11 10.11
C SER A 112 10.08 8.95 10.08
N GLU A 113 10.57 7.74 9.79
CA GLU A 113 12.00 7.46 9.65
C GLU A 113 12.62 8.18 8.44
N ILE A 114 11.93 8.16 7.29
CA ILE A 114 12.33 8.91 6.09
C ILE A 114 12.37 10.42 6.39
N ALA A 115 11.32 10.96 7.02
CA ALA A 115 11.25 12.38 7.36
C ALA A 115 12.35 12.80 8.34
N LYS A 116 12.66 11.96 9.33
CA LYS A 116 13.76 12.19 10.27
C LYS A 116 15.10 12.21 9.56
N GLU A 117 15.32 11.29 8.61
CA GLU A 117 16.57 11.23 7.86
C GLU A 117 16.75 12.45 6.95
N LEU A 118 15.70 12.82 6.22
CA LEU A 118 15.69 14.04 5.40
C LEU A 118 15.94 15.31 6.25
N SER A 119 15.36 15.37 7.46
CA SER A 119 15.56 16.51 8.36
C SER A 119 17.01 16.67 8.81
N LYS A 120 17.74 15.58 9.08
CA LYS A 120 19.17 15.65 9.45
C LYS A 120 20.02 16.26 8.34
N ARG A 121 19.74 15.89 7.08
CA ARG A 121 20.51 16.35 5.90
C ARG A 121 20.29 17.82 5.59
N ASN A 122 19.06 18.31 5.76
CA ASN A 122 18.75 19.74 5.61
C ASN A 122 19.42 20.65 6.67
N HIS A 123 19.97 20.10 7.75
CA HIS A 123 20.67 20.84 8.80
C HIS A 123 22.19 20.59 8.82
N SER A 124 22.72 19.85 7.83
CA SER A 124 24.16 19.63 7.63
C SER A 124 24.69 20.52 6.52
#